data_AF-A0A4D7K7U2-F1
#
_entry.id   AF-A0A4D7K7U2-F1
#
_cell.length_a   1.000
_cell.length_b   1.000
_cell.length_c   1.000
_cell.angle_alpha   90.00
_cell.angle_beta   90.00
_cell.angle_gamma   90.00
#
_symmetry.space_group_name_H-M   'P 1'
#
loop_
_entity.id
_entity.type
_entity.pdbx_description
1 polymer ?
#
loop_
_entity_poly.entity_id
_entity_poly.type
_entity_poly.pdbx_seq_one_letter_code
_entity_poly.pdbx_strand_id
1 'polypeptide(L)'
;MIRYIVLLLIIASVSVSGQIQKLNLASDVYPPFTNTSNKTSVALDLVSTALRRADIQSNSSILPFGRVMTGIEANVFDGSAALWKTKERQEYLIYSEPYLENQLILVGLSGTDVNKGSIDELEGMTVGIVRNYAYGNDLFNRDNIHLVYGADDQANLNKLIAGEIDVMLVDKLLIEYMLQIHLNEVKEKLAISSSPIIVKPLYLALQKDLPYASEIIDSFNREIKNMISDGTYNRILNLNWISADIDGDGAAELVLNGDKAGISEPLSAYSVFSSTNMAENRNYVIDDKEYKNWNSIPQKYKQKSRVQSSTDPENPGLIIKLQR
;
A
#
# COMPACT_ATOMS: atom_id res chain seq x y z
N MET A 1 -47.49 42.05 28.74
CA MET A 1 -46.01 41.92 28.80
C MET A 1 -45.49 40.49 29.02
N ILE A 2 -46.30 39.42 28.85
CA ILE A 2 -45.87 38.02 29.07
C ILE A 2 -45.83 37.19 27.76
N ARG A 3 -46.22 37.77 26.62
CA ARG A 3 -46.25 37.08 25.31
C ARG A 3 -44.97 37.17 24.48
N TYR A 4 -44.01 38.02 24.86
CA TYR A 4 -42.76 38.23 24.11
C TYR A 4 -41.55 37.51 24.71
N ILE A 5 -41.70 36.85 25.87
CA ILE A 5 -40.59 36.13 26.53
C ILE A 5 -40.48 34.68 26.03
N VAL A 6 -41.53 34.12 25.44
CA VAL A 6 -41.54 32.73 24.94
C VAL A 6 -40.93 32.60 23.53
N LEU A 7 -40.78 33.70 22.79
CA LEU A 7 -40.21 33.70 21.43
C LEU A 7 -38.68 33.87 21.38
N LEU A 8 -38.01 33.93 22.53
CA LEU A 8 -36.55 34.08 22.64
C LEU A 8 -35.86 32.80 23.12
N LEU A 9 -36.57 31.66 23.03
CA LEU A 9 -36.14 30.33 23.49
C LEU A 9 -36.08 29.30 22.34
N ILE A 10 -36.20 29.75 21.10
CA ILE A 10 -36.09 28.94 19.89
C ILE A 10 -34.91 29.50 19.08
N ILE A 11 -33.90 28.67 18.81
CA ILE A 11 -32.62 28.98 18.15
C ILE A 11 -31.51 29.43 19.11
N ALA A 12 -31.36 28.73 20.24
CA ALA A 12 -30.01 28.35 20.65
C ALA A 12 -29.64 27.10 19.86
N SER A 13 -29.43 27.27 18.55
CA SER A 13 -28.65 26.30 17.78
C SER A 13 -27.26 26.35 18.37
N VAL A 14 -27.03 25.52 19.39
CA VAL A 14 -25.68 25.12 19.77
C VAL A 14 -25.16 24.42 18.53
N SER A 15 -24.57 25.20 17.63
CA SER A 15 -23.57 24.70 16.72
C SER A 15 -22.50 24.15 17.64
N VAL A 16 -22.62 22.87 17.99
CA VAL A 16 -21.47 22.07 18.35
C VAL A 16 -20.62 22.17 17.10
N SER A 17 -19.77 23.18 17.06
CA SER A 17 -18.64 23.20 16.16
C SER A 17 -17.83 22.02 16.64
N GLY A 18 -18.10 20.84 16.08
CA GLY A 18 -17.26 19.67 16.25
C GLY A 18 -15.86 20.17 15.96
N GLN A 19 -15.03 20.24 17.00
CA GLN A 19 -13.66 20.66 16.84
C GLN A 19 -13.07 19.65 15.87
N ILE A 20 -12.77 20.09 14.64
CA ILE A 20 -12.20 19.22 13.63
C ILE A 20 -10.92 18.67 14.24
N GLN A 21 -10.94 17.39 14.60
CA GLN A 21 -9.82 16.74 15.25
C GLN A 21 -8.72 16.61 14.21
N LYS A 22 -7.60 17.28 14.46
CA LYS A 22 -6.42 17.24 13.61
C LYS A 22 -5.41 16.29 14.23
N LEU A 23 -5.22 15.13 13.61
CA LEU A 23 -4.22 14.15 14.00
C LEU A 23 -2.82 14.59 13.58
N ASN A 24 -1.88 14.53 14.50
CA ASN A 24 -0.46 14.72 14.28
C ASN A 24 0.20 13.34 14.23
N LEU A 25 0.35 12.79 13.04
CA LEU A 25 0.97 11.50 12.82
C LEU A 25 2.47 11.65 12.51
N ALA A 26 3.24 10.61 12.74
CA ALA A 26 4.62 10.52 12.28
C ALA A 26 4.91 9.15 11.67
N SER A 27 5.73 9.09 10.64
CA SER A 27 6.17 7.85 10.00
C SER A 27 7.63 7.94 9.59
N ASP A 28 8.26 6.80 9.37
CA ASP A 28 9.63 6.74 8.87
C ASP A 28 9.71 6.90 7.35
N VAL A 29 10.92 7.07 6.83
CA VAL A 29 11.17 7.18 5.39
C VAL A 29 11.20 5.78 4.81
N TYR A 30 10.16 5.40 4.07
CA TYR A 30 10.07 4.13 3.38
C TYR A 30 9.37 4.27 2.00
N PRO A 31 10.07 4.81 0.99
CA PRO A 31 9.49 4.99 -0.35
C PRO A 31 9.11 3.65 -1.03
N PRO A 32 8.06 3.63 -1.87
CA PRO A 32 7.14 4.73 -2.18
C PRO A 32 5.98 4.86 -1.19
N PHE A 33 6.02 4.17 -0.05
CA PHE A 33 4.92 4.09 0.93
C PHE A 33 4.83 5.34 1.78
N THR A 34 5.92 5.68 2.46
CA THR A 34 6.06 6.88 3.28
C THR A 34 7.29 7.65 2.81
N ASN A 35 7.12 8.93 2.52
CA ASN A 35 8.18 9.72 1.91
C ASN A 35 8.07 11.18 2.32
N THR A 36 9.15 11.92 2.15
CA THR A 36 9.15 13.37 2.39
C THR A 36 8.15 14.07 1.48
N SER A 37 7.63 15.21 1.94
CA SER A 37 6.68 16.03 1.17
C SER A 37 7.10 16.22 -0.30
N ASN A 38 6.11 16.24 -1.19
CA ASN A 38 6.24 16.33 -2.66
C ASN A 38 6.83 15.10 -3.37
N LYS A 39 7.16 14.02 -2.65
CA LYS A 39 7.48 12.72 -3.25
C LYS A 39 6.32 11.75 -3.09
N THR A 40 6.30 10.72 -3.92
CA THR A 40 5.27 9.66 -3.85
C THR A 40 5.28 8.96 -2.49
N SER A 41 4.10 8.90 -1.86
CA SER A 41 3.86 8.34 -0.53
C SER A 41 2.50 7.64 -0.47
N VAL A 42 2.36 6.51 -1.17
CA VAL A 42 1.05 5.87 -1.37
C VAL A 42 0.35 5.49 -0.06
N ALA A 43 1.09 5.12 0.99
CA ALA A 43 0.52 4.78 2.28
C ALA A 43 -0.02 6.03 3.01
N LEU A 44 0.70 7.15 2.92
CA LEU A 44 0.24 8.44 3.48
C LEU A 44 -0.97 8.99 2.71
N ASP A 45 -1.00 8.80 1.39
CA ASP A 45 -2.11 9.22 0.54
C ASP A 45 -3.38 8.42 0.83
N LEU A 46 -3.25 7.11 1.04
CA LEU A 46 -4.35 6.25 1.51
C LEU A 46 -4.87 6.73 2.88
N VAL A 47 -3.97 6.91 3.85
CA VAL A 47 -4.34 7.29 5.22
C VAL A 47 -5.00 8.67 5.26
N SER A 48 -4.37 9.67 4.64
CA SER A 48 -4.92 11.04 4.62
C SER A 48 -6.24 11.13 3.88
N THR A 49 -6.44 10.32 2.83
CA THR A 49 -7.72 10.29 2.09
C THR A 49 -8.83 9.62 2.89
N ALA A 50 -8.57 8.47 3.51
CA ALA A 50 -9.54 7.78 4.34
C ALA A 50 -9.96 8.64 5.56
N LEU A 51 -8.98 9.23 6.26
CA LEU A 51 -9.27 10.13 7.39
C LEU A 51 -10.07 11.36 6.96
N ARG A 52 -9.71 11.98 5.83
CA ARG A 52 -10.45 13.13 5.29
C ARG A 52 -11.90 12.79 4.94
N ARG A 53 -12.18 11.58 4.41
CA ARG A 53 -13.55 11.11 4.14
C ARG A 53 -14.35 10.86 5.41
N ALA A 54 -13.67 10.56 6.51
CA ALA A 54 -14.24 10.46 7.85
C ALA A 54 -14.30 11.81 8.59
N ASP A 55 -14.14 12.95 7.87
CA ASP A 55 -14.12 14.31 8.43
C ASP A 55 -13.01 14.56 9.47
N ILE A 56 -11.92 13.78 9.43
CA ILE A 56 -10.76 13.89 10.32
C ILE A 56 -9.59 14.48 9.53
N GLN A 57 -9.03 15.58 10.04
CA GLN A 57 -7.81 16.14 9.43
C GLN A 57 -6.58 15.39 9.97
N SER A 58 -5.56 15.23 9.14
CA SER A 58 -4.27 14.70 9.57
C SER A 58 -3.11 15.48 8.97
N ASN A 59 -1.97 15.46 9.66
CA ASN A 59 -0.67 15.70 9.07
C ASN A 59 0.25 14.53 9.41
N SER A 60 1.22 14.25 8.54
CA SER A 60 2.23 13.22 8.80
C SER A 60 3.62 13.83 8.71
N SER A 61 4.36 13.76 9.81
CA SER A 61 5.78 14.11 9.87
C SER A 61 6.64 12.92 9.45
N ILE A 62 7.75 13.17 8.76
CA ILE A 62 8.66 12.11 8.30
C ILE A 62 9.99 12.23 9.03
N LEU A 63 10.30 11.22 9.83
CA LEU A 63 11.42 11.23 10.78
C LEU A 63 12.09 9.85 10.85
N PRO A 64 13.35 9.74 11.28
CA PRO A 64 13.95 8.44 11.57
C PRO A 64 13.07 7.63 12.54
N PHE A 65 12.93 6.32 12.31
CA PHE A 65 12.01 5.45 13.06
C PHE A 65 12.11 5.58 14.59
N GLY A 66 13.33 5.64 15.13
CA GLY A 66 13.54 5.85 16.57
C GLY A 66 12.90 7.15 17.10
N ARG A 67 12.94 8.24 16.31
CA ARG A 67 12.28 9.51 16.67
C ARG A 67 10.76 9.45 16.57
N VAL A 68 10.23 8.67 15.62
CA VAL A 68 8.80 8.40 15.52
C VAL A 68 8.33 7.74 16.81
N MET A 69 8.97 6.64 17.21
CA MET A 69 8.57 5.88 18.40
C MET A 69 8.73 6.69 19.70
N THR A 70 9.88 7.34 19.91
CA THR A 70 10.07 8.20 21.10
C THR A 70 9.07 9.35 21.13
N GLY A 71 8.71 9.93 19.97
CA GLY A 71 7.72 11.00 19.89
C GLY A 71 6.30 10.52 20.22
N ILE A 72 5.93 9.32 19.77
CA ILE A 72 4.65 8.69 20.11
C ILE A 72 4.61 8.40 21.63
N GLU A 73 5.62 7.72 22.17
CA GLU A 73 5.70 7.40 23.61
C GLU A 73 5.65 8.64 24.52
N ALA A 74 6.19 9.77 24.04
CA ALA A 74 6.17 11.05 24.73
C ALA A 74 4.90 11.88 24.48
N ASN A 75 3.88 11.35 23.79
CA ASN A 75 2.65 12.06 23.41
C ASN A 75 2.89 13.33 22.55
N VAL A 76 4.00 13.38 21.82
CA VAL A 76 4.27 14.45 20.84
C VAL A 76 3.50 14.21 19.54
N PHE A 77 3.29 12.93 19.19
CA PHE A 77 2.48 12.50 18.07
C PHE A 77 1.30 11.68 18.57
N ASP A 78 0.15 11.84 17.92
CA ASP A 78 -1.08 11.08 18.20
C ASP A 78 -0.96 9.63 17.71
N GLY A 79 0.03 9.33 16.86
CA GLY A 79 0.23 8.00 16.30
C GLY A 79 1.12 7.98 15.05
N SER A 80 1.00 6.91 14.26
CA SER A 80 1.68 6.72 12.98
C SER A 80 0.71 6.27 11.90
N ALA A 81 0.83 6.86 10.70
CA ALA A 81 0.07 6.47 9.53
C ALA A 81 0.47 5.09 8.99
N ALA A 82 1.72 4.68 9.18
CA ALA A 82 2.24 3.41 8.68
C ALA A 82 3.14 2.79 9.74
N LEU A 83 2.61 1.84 10.49
CA LEU A 83 3.37 1.19 11.56
C LEU A 83 3.10 -0.30 11.61
N TRP A 84 4.16 -1.09 11.74
CA TRP A 84 4.04 -2.51 12.03
C TRP A 84 3.62 -2.74 13.49
N LYS A 85 2.68 -3.67 13.63
CA LYS A 85 2.10 -4.08 14.91
C LYS A 85 3.04 -5.03 15.66
N THR A 86 3.30 -4.75 16.93
CA THR A 86 4.04 -5.63 17.85
C THR A 86 3.29 -5.75 19.17
N LYS A 87 3.49 -6.85 19.90
CA LYS A 87 2.84 -7.07 21.20
C LYS A 87 3.12 -5.93 22.20
N GLU A 88 4.36 -5.46 22.23
CA GLU A 88 4.81 -4.35 23.08
C GLU A 88 4.07 -3.04 22.76
N ARG A 89 4.03 -2.65 21.47
CA ARG A 89 3.36 -1.40 21.06
C ARG A 89 1.86 -1.45 21.27
N GLN A 90 1.25 -2.63 21.20
CA GLN A 90 -0.16 -2.83 21.50
C GLN A 90 -0.52 -2.55 22.97
N GLU A 91 0.45 -2.36 23.87
CA GLU A 91 0.17 -1.95 25.24
C GLU A 91 -0.37 -0.52 25.29
N TYR A 92 0.18 0.38 24.45
CA TYR A 92 -0.16 1.81 24.44
C TYR A 92 -0.78 2.32 23.13
N LEU A 93 -0.75 1.54 22.04
CA LEU A 93 -1.38 1.87 20.76
C LEU A 93 -2.62 1.02 20.46
N ILE A 94 -3.61 1.66 19.84
CA ILE A 94 -4.70 1.00 19.12
C ILE A 94 -4.37 1.01 17.62
N TYR A 95 -4.74 -0.07 16.93
CA TYR A 95 -4.40 -0.30 15.53
C TYR A 95 -5.66 -0.48 14.69
N SER A 96 -5.61 -0.01 13.45
CA SER A 96 -6.61 -0.33 12.42
C SER A 96 -6.60 -1.81 12.04
N GLU A 97 -7.52 -2.20 11.16
CA GLU A 97 -7.27 -3.36 10.29
C GLU A 97 -6.04 -3.04 9.40
N PRO A 98 -5.28 -4.04 8.93
CA PRO A 98 -4.22 -3.76 7.96
C PRO A 98 -4.85 -3.03 6.77
N TYR A 99 -4.27 -1.91 6.32
CA TYR A 99 -4.81 -1.17 5.17
C TYR A 99 -3.99 -1.35 3.89
N LEU A 100 -2.77 -1.89 4.02
CA LEU A 100 -1.80 -2.13 2.96
C LEU A 100 -0.85 -3.25 3.42
N GLU A 101 -0.24 -3.99 2.50
CA GLU A 101 0.72 -5.04 2.83
C GLU A 101 2.00 -4.92 2.01
N ASN A 102 3.14 -4.68 2.66
CA ASN A 102 4.40 -4.78 1.93
C ASN A 102 4.68 -6.24 1.62
N GLN A 103 4.68 -6.58 0.33
CA GLN A 103 4.86 -7.94 -0.17
C GLN A 103 6.19 -7.98 -0.90
N LEU A 104 7.25 -8.39 -0.21
CA LEU A 104 8.57 -8.48 -0.80
C LEU A 104 8.68 -9.76 -1.61
N ILE A 105 9.01 -9.60 -2.88
CA ILE A 105 9.17 -10.68 -3.85
C ILE A 105 10.58 -10.67 -4.43
N LEU A 106 11.01 -11.83 -4.93
CA LEU A 106 12.25 -11.96 -5.67
C LEU A 106 12.00 -11.72 -7.15
N VAL A 107 12.87 -10.93 -7.77
CA VAL A 107 12.90 -10.71 -9.22
C VAL A 107 14.30 -11.00 -9.73
N GLY A 108 14.38 -11.85 -10.74
CA GLY A 108 15.62 -12.25 -11.42
C GLY A 108 15.53 -12.01 -12.92
N LEU A 109 16.60 -12.31 -13.66
CA LEU A 109 16.52 -12.37 -15.12
C LEU A 109 15.68 -13.58 -15.56
N SER A 110 15.15 -13.54 -16.78
CA SER A 110 14.42 -14.67 -17.36
C SER A 110 15.25 -15.95 -17.29
N GLY A 111 14.66 -17.02 -16.76
CA GLY A 111 15.32 -18.30 -16.49
C GLY A 111 15.92 -18.45 -15.08
N THR A 112 16.03 -17.38 -14.28
CA THR A 112 16.44 -17.47 -12.88
C THR A 112 15.35 -18.15 -12.03
N ASP A 113 15.76 -19.07 -11.15
CA ASP A 113 14.84 -19.64 -10.15
C ASP A 113 14.60 -18.64 -9.00
N VAL A 114 13.44 -18.00 -9.06
CA VAL A 114 13.01 -16.95 -8.12
C VAL A 114 11.95 -17.40 -7.13
N ASN A 115 11.41 -18.62 -7.24
CA ASN A 115 10.35 -19.10 -6.36
C ASN A 115 10.97 -19.75 -5.13
N LYS A 116 11.35 -18.92 -4.15
CA LYS A 116 11.91 -19.36 -2.87
C LYS A 116 10.86 -19.30 -1.77
N GLY A 117 10.76 -20.38 -0.99
CA GLY A 117 9.80 -20.47 0.12
C GLY A 117 10.25 -19.73 1.38
N SER A 118 11.55 -19.46 1.50
CA SER A 118 12.16 -18.86 2.68
C SER A 118 13.45 -18.13 2.35
N ILE A 119 13.87 -17.22 3.24
CA ILE A 119 15.14 -16.49 3.10
C ILE A 119 16.34 -17.45 3.12
N ASP A 120 16.25 -18.61 3.79
CA ASP A 120 17.31 -19.61 3.82
C ASP A 120 17.64 -20.18 2.43
N GLU A 121 16.65 -20.25 1.54
CA GLU A 121 16.84 -20.72 0.16
C GLU A 121 17.54 -19.69 -0.75
N LEU A 122 17.94 -18.54 -0.21
CA LEU A 122 18.80 -17.55 -0.87
C LEU A 122 20.29 -17.79 -0.62
N GLU A 123 20.64 -18.86 0.11
CA GLU A 123 22.03 -19.23 0.38
C GLU A 123 22.85 -19.31 -0.92
N GLY A 124 24.01 -18.64 -0.92
CA GLY A 124 24.92 -18.57 -2.06
C GLY A 124 24.50 -17.57 -3.16
N MET A 125 23.33 -16.94 -3.05
CA MET A 125 22.87 -15.94 -4.02
C MET A 125 23.39 -14.54 -3.70
N THR A 126 23.57 -13.75 -4.75
CA THR A 126 23.82 -12.31 -4.69
C THR A 126 22.50 -11.55 -4.80
N VAL A 127 22.08 -10.94 -3.70
CA VAL A 127 20.76 -10.32 -3.55
C VAL A 127 20.88 -8.80 -3.50
N GLY A 128 20.26 -8.12 -4.47
CA GLY A 128 20.12 -6.66 -4.49
C GLY A 128 19.05 -6.18 -3.51
N ILE A 129 19.43 -5.26 -2.62
CA ILE A 129 18.52 -4.63 -1.64
C ILE A 129 18.70 -3.12 -1.62
N VAL A 130 17.65 -2.37 -1.28
CA VAL A 130 17.75 -0.91 -1.14
C VAL A 130 18.43 -0.56 0.18
N ARG A 131 19.39 0.37 0.14
CA ARG A 131 20.10 0.82 1.33
C ARG A 131 19.15 1.44 2.36
N ASN A 132 19.36 1.13 3.63
CA ASN A 132 18.61 1.64 4.79
C ASN A 132 17.13 1.20 4.83
N TYR A 133 16.68 0.29 3.98
CA TYR A 133 15.34 -0.29 4.08
C TYR A 133 15.30 -1.36 5.17
N ALA A 134 14.19 -1.40 5.91
CA ALA A 134 13.99 -2.32 7.01
C ALA A 134 13.53 -3.71 6.51
N TYR A 135 14.38 -4.46 5.83
CA TYR A 135 14.05 -5.83 5.36
C TYR A 135 13.87 -6.87 6.50
N GLY A 136 14.15 -6.47 7.75
CA GLY A 136 14.09 -7.33 8.93
C GLY A 136 15.42 -8.04 9.20
N ASN A 137 15.64 -8.39 10.48
CA ASN A 137 16.91 -8.96 10.94
C ASN A 137 17.23 -10.32 10.30
N ASP A 138 16.22 -11.06 9.87
CA ASP A 138 16.40 -12.38 9.28
C ASP A 138 17.29 -12.29 8.02
N LEU A 139 17.10 -11.29 7.17
CA LEU A 139 17.92 -11.13 5.97
C LEU A 139 19.37 -10.71 6.29
N PHE A 140 19.55 -9.84 7.29
CA PHE A 140 20.85 -9.26 7.62
C PHE A 140 21.75 -10.16 8.47
N ASN A 141 21.19 -11.14 9.16
CA ASN A 141 21.93 -12.03 10.07
C ASN A 141 22.46 -13.31 9.39
N ARG A 142 22.48 -13.36 8.05
CA ARG A 142 22.89 -14.54 7.28
C ARG A 142 24.20 -14.26 6.54
N ASP A 143 25.28 -14.87 7.00
CA ASP A 143 26.63 -14.70 6.42
C ASP A 143 26.79 -15.33 5.02
N ASN A 144 25.88 -16.24 4.65
CA ASN A 144 25.89 -17.01 3.41
C ASN A 144 25.03 -16.40 2.29
N ILE A 145 24.49 -15.19 2.48
CA ILE A 145 23.77 -14.42 1.45
C ILE A 145 24.60 -13.18 1.11
N HIS A 146 24.91 -12.98 -0.17
CA HIS A 146 25.71 -11.85 -0.61
C HIS A 146 24.83 -10.63 -0.89
N LEU A 147 24.69 -9.74 0.10
CA LEU A 147 23.87 -8.53 -0.04
C LEU A 147 24.59 -7.42 -0.81
N VAL A 148 23.98 -6.96 -1.90
CA VAL A 148 24.44 -5.82 -2.70
C VAL A 148 23.47 -4.65 -2.53
N TYR A 149 23.99 -3.50 -2.11
CA TYR A 149 23.17 -2.33 -1.79
C TYR A 149 22.99 -1.42 -3.01
N GLY A 150 21.74 -1.13 -3.38
CA GLY A 150 21.34 -0.09 -4.33
C GLY A 150 20.89 1.19 -3.62
N ALA A 151 20.88 2.31 -4.34
CA ALA A 151 20.33 3.57 -3.84
C ALA A 151 18.79 3.56 -3.81
N ASP A 152 18.17 2.85 -4.76
CA ASP A 152 16.74 2.65 -4.93
C ASP A 152 16.48 1.36 -5.75
N ASP A 153 15.21 1.01 -5.97
CA ASP A 153 14.84 -0.17 -6.74
C ASP A 153 15.28 -0.10 -8.21
N GLN A 154 15.35 1.10 -8.81
CA GLN A 154 15.84 1.27 -10.18
C GLN A 154 17.33 0.94 -10.29
N ALA A 155 18.14 1.34 -9.32
CA ALA A 155 19.55 1.00 -9.25
C ALA A 155 19.73 -0.52 -9.11
N ASN A 156 18.90 -1.19 -8.30
CA ASN A 156 18.93 -2.65 -8.18
C ASN A 156 18.49 -3.35 -9.47
N LEU A 157 17.46 -2.86 -10.16
CA LEU A 157 17.08 -3.39 -11.47
C LEU A 157 18.22 -3.26 -12.48
N ASN A 158 18.92 -2.12 -12.52
CA ASN A 158 20.06 -1.93 -13.41
C ASN A 158 21.20 -2.92 -13.13
N LYS A 159 21.49 -3.18 -11.85
CA LYS A 159 22.47 -4.20 -11.43
C LYS A 159 22.05 -5.60 -11.85
N LEU A 160 20.76 -5.93 -11.71
CA LEU A 160 20.21 -7.22 -12.16
C LEU A 160 20.40 -7.40 -13.67
N ILE A 161 20.06 -6.38 -14.46
CA ILE A 161 20.24 -6.39 -15.92
C ILE A 161 21.72 -6.50 -16.31
N ALA A 162 22.61 -5.87 -15.55
CA ALA A 162 24.05 -5.96 -15.75
C ALA A 162 24.68 -7.30 -15.30
N GLY A 163 23.91 -8.17 -14.64
CA GLY A 163 24.41 -9.44 -14.09
C GLY A 163 25.29 -9.26 -12.85
N GLU A 164 25.20 -8.12 -12.16
CA GLU A 164 25.94 -7.86 -10.91
C GLU A 164 25.28 -8.52 -9.68
N ILE A 165 23.99 -8.87 -9.79
CA ILE A 165 23.20 -9.56 -8.76
C ILE A 165 22.39 -10.66 -9.43
N ASP A 166 22.09 -11.73 -8.69
CA ASP A 166 21.28 -12.85 -9.18
C ASP A 166 19.79 -12.52 -9.12
N VAL A 167 19.38 -11.87 -8.03
CA VAL A 167 18.00 -11.44 -7.77
C VAL A 167 17.99 -10.11 -7.04
N MET A 168 16.91 -9.33 -7.20
CA MET A 168 16.59 -8.20 -6.34
C MET A 168 15.38 -8.52 -5.46
N LEU A 169 15.41 -8.01 -4.22
CA LEU A 169 14.28 -8.06 -3.30
C LEU A 169 13.52 -6.73 -3.37
N VAL A 170 12.30 -6.77 -3.88
CA VAL A 170 11.50 -5.60 -4.24
C VAL A 170 10.05 -5.78 -3.80
N ASP A 171 9.36 -4.68 -3.52
CA ASP A 171 7.93 -4.74 -3.22
C ASP A 171 7.12 -5.04 -4.48
N LYS A 172 6.18 -5.99 -4.37
CA LYS A 172 5.30 -6.43 -5.45
C LYS A 172 4.53 -5.27 -6.08
N LEU A 173 4.16 -4.24 -5.32
CA LEU A 173 3.46 -3.06 -5.85
C LEU A 173 4.22 -2.40 -7.02
N LEU A 174 5.54 -2.30 -6.93
CA LEU A 174 6.37 -1.72 -8.00
C LEU A 174 6.39 -2.61 -9.25
N ILE A 175 6.35 -3.92 -9.06
CA ILE A 175 6.32 -4.90 -10.16
C ILE A 175 4.95 -4.90 -10.87
N GLU A 176 3.84 -4.81 -10.13
CA GLU A 176 2.50 -4.66 -10.71
C GLU A 176 2.39 -3.40 -11.57
N TYR A 177 2.97 -2.30 -11.09
CA TYR A 177 3.02 -1.07 -11.85
C TYR A 177 3.87 -1.22 -13.13
N MET A 178 5.03 -1.87 -13.04
CA MET A 178 5.89 -2.13 -14.21
C MET A 178 5.18 -3.04 -15.24
N LEU A 179 4.47 -4.08 -14.80
CA LEU A 179 3.69 -4.98 -15.66
C LEU A 179 2.57 -4.25 -16.41
N GLN A 180 1.94 -3.26 -15.79
CA GLN A 180 0.89 -2.45 -16.41
C GLN A 180 1.40 -1.61 -17.58
N ILE A 181 2.68 -1.16 -17.54
CA ILE A 181 3.26 -0.25 -18.53
C ILE A 181 4.12 -1.01 -19.57
N HIS A 182 4.88 -2.01 -19.12
CA HIS A 182 5.93 -2.70 -19.89
C HIS A 182 5.72 -4.22 -19.93
N LEU A 183 4.47 -4.66 -20.06
CA LEU A 183 4.07 -6.07 -19.97
C LEU A 183 4.96 -7.04 -20.76
N ASN A 184 5.24 -6.71 -22.03
CA ASN A 184 5.98 -7.60 -22.92
C ASN A 184 7.45 -7.67 -22.54
N GLU A 185 8.08 -6.51 -22.29
CA GLU A 185 9.48 -6.43 -21.90
C GLU A 185 9.74 -7.12 -20.56
N VAL A 186 8.82 -6.97 -19.60
CA VAL A 186 8.91 -7.65 -18.30
C VAL A 186 8.84 -9.17 -18.47
N LYS A 187 7.85 -9.67 -19.24
CA LYS A 187 7.72 -11.12 -19.50
C LYS A 187 8.93 -11.71 -20.20
N GLU A 188 9.55 -10.95 -21.10
CA GLU A 188 10.70 -11.41 -21.88
C GLU A 188 11.98 -11.41 -21.05
N LYS A 189 12.22 -10.35 -20.27
CA LYS A 189 13.50 -10.10 -19.61
C LYS A 189 13.59 -10.61 -18.17
N LEU A 190 12.47 -10.74 -17.46
CA LEU A 190 12.47 -10.98 -16.01
C LEU A 190 11.76 -12.27 -15.61
N ALA A 191 12.29 -12.94 -14.59
CA ALA A 191 11.59 -13.94 -13.80
C ALA A 191 11.06 -13.29 -12.52
N ILE A 192 9.78 -13.46 -12.21
CA ILE A 192 9.11 -12.85 -11.06
C ILE A 192 8.58 -13.97 -10.16
N SER A 193 8.91 -13.92 -8.86
CA SER A 193 8.38 -14.89 -7.91
C SER A 193 6.85 -14.85 -7.88
N SER A 194 6.24 -16.03 -7.87
CA SER A 194 4.79 -16.18 -7.76
C SER A 194 4.25 -15.83 -6.36
N SER A 195 5.10 -15.90 -5.34
CA SER A 195 4.74 -15.67 -3.93
C SER A 195 5.74 -14.74 -3.24
N PRO A 196 5.28 -13.91 -2.28
CA PRO A 196 6.16 -13.11 -1.46
C PRO A 196 6.98 -13.98 -0.49
N ILE A 197 8.25 -13.63 -0.34
CA ILE A 197 9.13 -14.24 0.66
C ILE A 197 8.93 -13.61 2.05
N ILE A 198 8.48 -12.36 2.08
CA ILE A 198 8.15 -11.62 3.30
C ILE A 198 6.86 -10.82 3.05
N VAL A 199 5.90 -10.93 3.98
CA VAL A 199 4.71 -10.09 4.03
C VAL A 199 4.71 -9.28 5.33
N LYS A 200 4.56 -7.96 5.22
CA LYS A 200 4.48 -7.04 6.35
C LYS A 200 3.21 -6.19 6.24
N PRO A 201 2.18 -6.48 7.04
CA PRO A 201 0.98 -5.67 7.06
C PRO A 201 1.24 -4.29 7.69
N LEU A 202 0.72 -3.24 7.05
CA LEU A 202 0.79 -1.85 7.50
C LEU A 202 -0.54 -1.42 8.10
N TYR A 203 -0.44 -0.66 9.20
CA TYR A 203 -1.56 -0.23 10.01
C TYR A 203 -1.48 1.26 10.28
N LEU A 204 -2.65 1.91 10.39
CA LEU A 204 -2.78 3.15 11.11
C LEU A 204 -2.76 2.80 12.60
N ALA A 205 -1.90 3.45 13.36
CA ALA A 205 -1.79 3.25 14.80
C ALA A 205 -1.96 4.58 15.52
N LEU A 206 -2.77 4.61 16.58
CA LEU A 206 -3.03 5.80 17.39
C LEU A 206 -2.78 5.50 18.86
N GLN A 207 -2.43 6.51 19.63
CA GLN A 207 -2.38 6.44 21.09
C GLN A 207 -3.73 5.98 21.65
N LYS A 208 -3.74 5.02 22.58
CA LYS A 208 -4.99 4.50 23.16
C LYS A 208 -5.75 5.53 23.99
N ASP A 209 -5.04 6.45 24.62
CA ASP A 209 -5.59 7.52 25.44
C ASP A 209 -5.99 8.76 24.62
N LEU A 210 -5.74 8.75 23.30
CA LEU A 210 -6.24 9.78 22.40
C LEU A 210 -7.78 9.80 22.42
N PRO A 211 -8.41 10.97 22.58
CA PRO A 211 -9.87 11.08 22.53
C PRO A 211 -10.43 10.51 21.23
N TYR A 212 -11.45 9.66 21.36
CA TYR A 212 -12.15 9.01 20.25
C TYR A 212 -11.27 8.09 19.37
N ALA A 213 -10.14 7.58 19.89
CA ALA A 213 -9.22 6.75 19.12
C ALA A 213 -9.90 5.54 18.47
N SER A 214 -10.81 4.86 19.18
CA SER A 214 -11.53 3.70 18.64
C SER A 214 -12.46 4.11 17.49
N GLU A 215 -13.22 5.19 17.67
CA GLU A 215 -14.16 5.71 16.68
C GLU A 215 -13.45 6.20 15.41
N ILE A 216 -12.25 6.79 15.58
CA ILE A 216 -11.37 7.18 14.48
C ILE A 216 -10.90 5.94 13.72
N ILE A 217 -10.42 4.91 14.43
CA ILE A 217 -9.98 3.66 13.81
C ILE A 217 -11.12 2.98 13.05
N ASP A 218 -12.31 2.90 13.64
CA ASP A 218 -13.48 2.29 13.00
C ASP A 218 -13.92 3.06 11.75
N SER A 219 -13.87 4.40 11.83
CA SER A 219 -14.18 5.25 10.68
C SER A 219 -13.13 5.14 9.57
N PHE A 220 -11.85 5.06 9.94
CA PHE A 220 -10.77 4.79 9.00
C PHE A 220 -10.95 3.44 8.28
N ASN A 221 -11.20 2.36 9.02
CA ASN A 221 -11.41 1.03 8.44
C ASN A 221 -12.59 1.02 7.45
N ARG A 222 -13.70 1.68 7.81
CA ARG A 222 -14.86 1.82 6.93
C ARG A 222 -14.52 2.58 5.65
N GLU A 223 -13.80 3.70 5.75
CA GLU A 223 -13.43 4.48 4.57
C GLU A 223 -12.43 3.77 3.66
N ILE A 224 -11.53 2.95 4.19
CA ILE A 224 -10.69 2.08 3.37
C ILE A 224 -11.53 1.10 2.53
N LYS A 225 -12.54 0.47 3.12
CA LYS A 225 -13.48 -0.42 2.38
C LYS A 225 -14.26 0.33 1.30
N ASN A 226 -14.74 1.54 1.62
CA ASN A 226 -15.41 2.41 0.66
C ASN A 226 -14.49 2.82 -0.51
N MET A 227 -13.22 3.13 -0.21
CA MET A 227 -12.23 3.52 -1.21
C MET A 227 -11.87 2.38 -2.17
N ILE A 228 -11.94 1.12 -1.71
CA ILE A 228 -11.78 -0.05 -2.56
C ILE A 228 -12.97 -0.17 -3.51
N SER A 229 -14.18 -0.08 -2.97
CA SER A 229 -15.42 -0.21 -3.75
C SER A 229 -15.55 0.88 -4.82
N ASP A 230 -15.21 2.13 -4.50
CA ASP A 230 -15.30 3.27 -5.44
C ASP A 230 -14.05 3.49 -6.31
N GLY A 231 -13.03 2.61 -6.20
CA GLY A 231 -11.79 2.65 -6.97
C GLY A 231 -10.81 3.77 -6.59
N THR A 232 -11.09 4.55 -5.54
CA THR A 232 -10.14 5.54 -5.00
C THR A 232 -8.85 4.90 -4.51
N TYR A 233 -8.92 3.71 -3.91
CA TYR A 233 -7.76 2.95 -3.47
C TYR A 233 -6.83 2.61 -4.65
N ASN A 234 -7.39 2.03 -5.72
CA ASN A 234 -6.66 1.73 -6.96
C ASN A 234 -6.00 2.98 -7.57
N ARG A 235 -6.67 4.13 -7.52
CA ARG A 235 -6.17 5.39 -8.05
C ARG A 235 -4.94 5.89 -7.29
N ILE A 236 -4.96 5.77 -5.96
CA ILE A 236 -3.82 6.13 -5.12
C ILE A 236 -2.65 5.17 -5.38
N LEU A 237 -2.92 3.87 -5.55
CA LEU A 237 -1.90 2.89 -5.92
C LEU A 237 -1.47 2.95 -7.40
N ASN A 238 -2.15 3.75 -8.23
CA ASN A 238 -1.95 3.82 -9.67
C ASN A 238 -2.03 2.44 -10.38
N LEU A 239 -2.92 1.58 -9.89
CA LEU A 239 -3.22 0.26 -10.47
C LEU A 239 -4.60 0.27 -11.11
N ASN A 240 -4.78 -0.47 -12.20
CA ASN A 240 -6.13 -0.75 -12.72
C ASN A 240 -6.84 -1.75 -11.83
N TRP A 241 -6.17 -2.83 -11.46
CA TRP A 241 -6.74 -3.95 -10.71
C TRP A 241 -6.09 -4.06 -9.33
N ILE A 242 -6.92 -4.28 -8.32
CA ILE A 242 -6.50 -4.80 -7.01
C ILE A 242 -7.28 -6.08 -6.74
N SER A 243 -6.75 -6.94 -5.88
CA SER A 243 -7.45 -8.13 -5.41
C SER A 243 -7.89 -7.89 -3.97
N ALA A 244 -9.19 -7.91 -3.69
CA ALA A 244 -9.73 -7.68 -2.34
C ALA A 244 -11.02 -8.46 -2.16
N ASP A 245 -11.24 -9.02 -0.97
CA ASP A 245 -12.53 -9.59 -0.55
C ASP A 245 -13.47 -8.43 -0.20
N ILE A 246 -14.37 -8.09 -1.13
CA ILE A 246 -15.27 -6.93 -0.98
C ILE A 246 -16.63 -7.31 -0.40
N ASP A 247 -17.04 -8.57 -0.50
CA ASP A 247 -18.34 -9.04 -0.03
C ASP A 247 -18.27 -9.77 1.33
N GLY A 248 -17.06 -10.04 1.83
CA GLY A 248 -16.78 -10.66 3.12
C GLY A 248 -16.98 -12.17 3.13
N ASP A 249 -17.01 -12.82 1.96
CA ASP A 249 -17.21 -14.27 1.85
C ASP A 249 -15.92 -15.10 2.04
N GLY A 250 -14.76 -14.41 2.14
CA GLY A 250 -13.44 -15.01 2.31
C GLY A 250 -12.70 -15.30 1.00
N ALA A 251 -13.31 -15.07 -0.16
CA ALA A 251 -12.70 -15.07 -1.47
C ALA A 251 -12.36 -13.63 -1.89
N ALA A 252 -11.32 -13.45 -2.70
CA ALA A 252 -10.93 -12.13 -3.18
C ALA A 252 -11.42 -11.91 -4.62
N GLU A 253 -12.02 -10.75 -4.86
CA GLU A 253 -12.41 -10.28 -6.18
C GLU A 253 -11.32 -9.41 -6.80
N LEU A 254 -11.21 -9.46 -8.13
CA LEU A 254 -10.45 -8.47 -8.89
C LEU A 254 -11.30 -7.20 -9.07
N VAL A 255 -10.95 -6.13 -8.37
CA VAL A 255 -11.68 -4.86 -8.40
C VAL A 255 -11.03 -3.90 -9.40
N LEU A 256 -11.80 -3.47 -10.41
CA LEU A 256 -11.33 -2.54 -11.44
C LEU A 256 -11.50 -1.07 -11.01
N ASN A 257 -10.48 -0.28 -11.31
CA ASN A 257 -10.55 1.18 -11.35
C ASN A 257 -11.08 1.69 -12.70
N GLY A 258 -12.32 2.18 -12.70
CA GLY A 258 -12.90 2.89 -13.83
C GLY A 258 -13.30 1.98 -15.01
N ASP A 259 -13.31 2.55 -16.22
CA ASP A 259 -13.92 1.93 -17.40
C ASP A 259 -12.92 1.20 -18.31
N LYS A 260 -11.68 0.97 -17.85
CA LYS A 260 -10.61 0.38 -18.68
C LYS A 260 -9.90 -0.79 -18.00
N ALA A 261 -10.44 -1.97 -18.23
CA ALA A 261 -9.94 -3.26 -17.77
C ALA A 261 -8.53 -3.64 -18.30
N GLY A 262 -8.04 -2.98 -19.35
CA GLY A 262 -6.88 -3.43 -20.12
C GLY A 262 -7.29 -4.26 -21.34
N ILE A 263 -6.34 -4.47 -22.26
CA ILE A 263 -6.58 -5.21 -23.52
C ILE A 263 -6.42 -6.73 -23.36
N SER A 264 -5.87 -7.17 -22.23
CA SER A 264 -5.65 -8.58 -21.88
C SER A 264 -5.98 -8.78 -20.40
N GLU A 265 -6.25 -10.04 -20.04
CA GLU A 265 -6.44 -10.42 -18.64
C GLU A 265 -5.24 -9.99 -17.78
N PRO A 266 -5.46 -9.42 -16.58
CA PRO A 266 -4.38 -9.09 -15.67
C PRO A 266 -3.63 -10.37 -15.27
N LEU A 267 -2.30 -10.37 -15.44
CA LEU A 267 -1.45 -11.50 -15.02
C LEU A 267 -1.50 -11.72 -13.52
N SER A 268 -1.55 -10.60 -12.80
CA SER A 268 -1.50 -10.49 -11.36
C SER A 268 -2.29 -9.25 -10.94
N ALA A 269 -2.65 -9.22 -9.67
CA ALA A 269 -3.17 -8.04 -9.02
C ALA A 269 -2.54 -7.97 -7.63
N TYR A 270 -2.34 -6.73 -7.18
CA TYR A 270 -1.88 -6.48 -5.82
C TYR A 270 -3.00 -6.85 -4.85
N SER A 271 -2.74 -7.82 -3.97
CA SER A 271 -3.72 -8.27 -2.98
C SER A 271 -3.76 -7.29 -1.82
N VAL A 272 -4.96 -6.83 -1.50
CA VAL A 272 -5.26 -5.94 -0.40
C VAL A 272 -5.98 -6.79 0.65
N PHE A 273 -5.38 -6.88 1.83
CA PHE A 273 -5.77 -7.79 2.92
C PHE A 273 -5.61 -9.26 2.52
N SER A 274 -4.57 -9.93 3.01
CA SER A 274 -4.37 -11.35 2.75
C SER A 274 -5.54 -12.17 3.33
N SER A 275 -6.61 -12.37 2.56
CA SER A 275 -7.52 -13.49 2.77
C SER A 275 -6.75 -14.75 2.38
N THR A 276 -6.84 -15.76 3.23
CA THR A 276 -5.93 -16.92 3.25
C THR A 276 -6.10 -17.86 2.06
N ASN A 277 -6.93 -17.52 1.08
CA ASN A 277 -7.12 -18.28 -0.16
C ASN A 277 -7.38 -17.32 -1.31
N MET A 278 -6.40 -17.19 -2.23
CA MET A 278 -6.72 -16.76 -3.58
C MET A 278 -7.58 -17.86 -4.20
N ALA A 279 -8.90 -17.71 -4.17
CA ALA A 279 -9.80 -18.66 -4.79
C ALA A 279 -9.41 -18.82 -6.27
N GLU A 280 -9.30 -20.07 -6.74
CA GLU A 280 -9.04 -20.38 -8.16
C GLU A 280 -10.11 -19.80 -9.11
N ASN A 281 -11.26 -19.37 -8.56
CA ASN A 281 -12.31 -18.63 -9.26
C ASN A 281 -12.12 -17.12 -9.11
N ARG A 282 -11.45 -16.51 -10.10
CA ARG A 282 -11.27 -15.05 -10.19
C ARG A 282 -12.56 -14.38 -10.66
N ASN A 283 -13.39 -13.94 -9.72
CA ASN A 283 -14.48 -13.02 -10.03
C ASN A 283 -13.90 -11.62 -10.27
N TYR A 284 -14.46 -10.90 -11.23
CA TYR A 284 -14.09 -9.52 -11.54
C TYR A 284 -15.25 -8.60 -11.18
N VAL A 285 -14.94 -7.48 -10.52
CA VAL A 285 -15.93 -6.47 -10.15
C VAL A 285 -15.62 -5.18 -10.91
N ILE A 286 -16.62 -4.69 -11.66
CA ILE A 286 -16.56 -3.43 -12.41
C ILE A 286 -17.86 -2.66 -12.22
N ASP A 287 -17.80 -1.44 -11.67
CA ASP A 287 -18.97 -0.61 -11.37
C ASP A 287 -20.03 -1.38 -10.54
N ASP A 288 -19.61 -2.02 -9.44
CA ASP A 288 -20.43 -2.89 -8.57
C ASP A 288 -21.11 -4.09 -9.27
N LYS A 289 -20.62 -4.48 -10.46
CA LYS A 289 -21.10 -5.67 -11.18
C LYS A 289 -20.05 -6.75 -11.23
N GLU A 290 -20.46 -7.96 -10.87
CA GLU A 290 -19.62 -9.16 -10.93
C GLU A 290 -19.61 -9.81 -12.32
N TYR A 291 -18.44 -10.32 -12.69
CA TYR A 291 -18.18 -11.08 -13.91
C TYR A 291 -17.36 -12.32 -13.55
N LYS A 292 -17.78 -13.50 -13.98
CA LYS A 292 -17.18 -14.78 -13.57
C LYS A 292 -15.82 -15.09 -14.22
N ASN A 293 -15.49 -14.40 -15.32
CA ASN A 293 -14.23 -14.58 -16.04
C ASN A 293 -13.96 -13.39 -17.00
N TRP A 294 -12.72 -13.25 -17.45
CA TRP A 294 -12.31 -12.21 -18.40
C TRP A 294 -13.17 -12.15 -19.68
N ASN A 295 -13.62 -13.30 -20.18
CA ASN A 295 -14.42 -13.35 -21.40
C ASN A 295 -15.83 -12.77 -21.22
N SER A 296 -16.36 -12.80 -19.98
CA SER A 296 -17.65 -12.19 -19.65
C SER A 296 -17.62 -10.67 -19.49
N ILE A 297 -16.43 -10.05 -19.40
CA ILE A 297 -16.30 -8.59 -19.31
C ILE A 297 -16.65 -7.93 -20.67
N PRO A 298 -17.59 -6.96 -20.71
CA PRO A 298 -17.98 -6.26 -21.93
C PRO A 298 -16.81 -5.60 -22.66
N GLN A 299 -16.81 -5.68 -24.00
CA GLN A 299 -15.74 -5.11 -24.84
C GLN A 299 -15.51 -3.62 -24.63
N LYS A 300 -16.55 -2.87 -24.21
CA LYS A 300 -16.41 -1.45 -23.86
C LYS A 300 -15.36 -1.21 -22.76
N TYR A 301 -15.11 -2.18 -21.88
CA TYR A 301 -14.11 -2.08 -20.82
C TYR A 301 -12.71 -2.51 -21.28
N LYS A 302 -12.58 -3.27 -22.38
CA LYS A 302 -11.29 -3.86 -22.85
C LYS A 302 -10.46 -2.86 -23.65
N GLN A 303 -10.19 -1.71 -23.04
CA GLN A 303 -9.44 -0.61 -23.63
C GLN A 303 -8.06 -0.48 -22.99
N LYS A 304 -7.13 0.14 -23.71
CA LYS A 304 -5.79 0.45 -23.19
C LYS A 304 -5.90 1.33 -21.94
N SER A 305 -5.25 0.91 -20.87
CA SER A 305 -5.27 1.60 -19.58
C SER A 305 -4.87 3.08 -19.70
N ARG A 306 -5.45 3.91 -18.84
CA ARG A 306 -5.11 5.34 -18.71
C ARG A 306 -3.88 5.60 -17.85
N VAL A 307 -3.30 4.60 -17.18
CA VAL A 307 -2.16 4.84 -16.29
C VAL A 307 -0.99 5.37 -17.12
N GLN A 308 -0.73 6.66 -16.95
CA GLN A 308 0.40 7.35 -17.54
C GLN A 308 1.56 7.31 -16.54
N SER A 309 2.76 7.07 -17.06
CA SER A 309 3.99 7.24 -16.31
C SER A 309 4.14 8.71 -15.88
N SER A 310 4.41 8.98 -14.60
CA SER A 310 4.99 10.26 -14.19
C SER A 310 6.22 10.57 -15.04
N THR A 311 6.29 11.78 -15.61
CA THR A 311 7.45 12.25 -16.36
C THR A 311 8.41 13.07 -15.50
N ASP A 312 8.10 13.24 -14.21
CA ASP A 312 8.91 14.01 -13.28
C ASP A 312 10.13 13.18 -12.81
N PRO A 313 11.37 13.59 -13.12
CA PRO A 313 12.57 12.88 -12.68
C PRO A 313 12.81 12.97 -11.16
N GLU A 314 12.28 13.99 -10.47
CA GLU A 314 12.42 14.17 -9.02
C GLU A 314 11.32 13.41 -8.23
N ASN A 315 10.23 13.06 -8.92
CA ASN A 315 9.17 12.21 -8.41
C ASN A 315 8.71 11.23 -9.51
N PRO A 316 9.51 10.18 -9.79
CA PRO A 316 9.19 9.22 -10.83
C PRO A 316 7.93 8.39 -10.50
N GLY A 317 7.27 8.61 -9.36
CA GLY A 317 6.11 7.82 -8.99
C GLY A 317 6.53 6.41 -8.56
N LEU A 318 5.70 5.44 -8.95
CA LEU A 318 5.95 4.01 -8.78
C LEU A 318 6.82 3.41 -9.91
N ILE A 319 7.46 4.25 -10.73
CA ILE A 319 8.13 3.77 -11.95
C ILE A 319 9.49 3.15 -11.63
N ILE A 320 9.62 1.88 -12.01
CA ILE A 320 10.90 1.27 -12.38
C ILE A 320 10.86 1.04 -13.91
N LYS A 321 11.91 1.48 -14.62
CA LYS A 321 12.05 1.36 -16.08
C LYS A 321 13.04 0.27 -16.42
N LEU A 322 12.61 -0.69 -17.24
CA LEU A 322 13.51 -1.53 -18.02
C LEU A 322 14.17 -0.63 -19.08
N GLN A 323 15.44 -0.25 -18.87
CA GLN A 323 16.17 0.44 -19.94
C GLN A 323 16.31 -0.49 -21.15
N ARG A 324 16.23 0.10 -22.35
CA ARG A 324 16.26 -0.64 -23.61
C ARG A 324 17.62 -1.28 -23.84
#